data_AF-A0A946U5S5-F1
#
_entry.id   AF-A0A946U5S5-F1
#
_cell.length_a   1.000
_cell.length_b   1.000
_cell.length_c   1.000
_cell.angle_alpha   90.00
_cell.angle_beta   90.00
_cell.angle_gamma   90.00
#
_symmetry.space_group_name_H-M   'P 1'
#
loop_
_entity.id
_entity.type
_entity.pdbx_description
1 polymer ?
#
loop_
_entity_poly.entity_id
_entity_poly.type
_entity_poly.pdbx_seq_one_letter_code
_entity_poly.pdbx_strand_id
1 'polypeptide(L)'
;AYLKSKGFENVFHLQGGILKYLEEVKEDESLWEGECFVFDDRVAVKHNLELGKYDQCHACRFPITDEDKEHPHYEKGASCPRCYGKKNSSQVSRYREREKQVQLAKSRGESHIGDDANKVIAKYNKYN
;
A
#
# COMPACT_ATOMS: atom_id res chain seq x y z
N ALA A 1 23.39 -13.30 8.49
CA ALA A 1 22.49 -12.28 9.08
C ALA A 1 23.34 -11.22 9.79
N TYR A 2 23.03 -9.92 9.59
CA TYR A 2 23.84 -8.80 10.10
C TYR A 2 24.10 -8.86 11.62
N LEU A 3 23.07 -9.07 12.44
CA LEU A 3 23.21 -9.13 13.90
C LEU A 3 24.09 -10.31 14.37
N LYS A 4 23.96 -11.48 13.74
CA LYS A 4 24.86 -12.62 14.03
C LYS A 4 26.33 -12.29 13.75
N SER A 5 26.62 -11.57 12.65
CA SER A 5 27.99 -11.11 12.36
C SER A 5 28.51 -10.05 13.33
N LYS A 6 27.64 -9.44 14.15
CA LYS A 6 27.98 -8.52 15.23
C LYS A 6 28.12 -9.20 16.60
N GLY A 7 28.03 -10.53 16.67
CA GLY A 7 28.21 -11.31 17.91
C GLY A 7 26.92 -11.55 18.70
N PHE A 8 25.74 -11.22 18.17
CA PHE A 8 24.48 -11.58 18.81
C PHE A 8 24.15 -13.06 18.56
N GLU A 9 24.06 -13.85 19.63
CA GLU A 9 23.82 -15.30 19.57
C GLU A 9 22.34 -15.63 19.38
N ASN A 10 21.46 -15.02 20.19
CA ASN A 10 20.03 -15.32 20.25
C ASN A 10 19.19 -14.43 19.32
N VAL A 11 19.44 -14.55 18.01
CA VAL A 11 18.69 -13.80 16.97
C VAL A 11 17.74 -14.74 16.25
N PHE A 12 16.45 -14.45 16.35
CA PHE A 12 15.37 -15.19 15.70
C PHE A 12 14.66 -14.31 14.67
N HIS A 13 13.98 -14.94 13.71
CA HIS A 13 13.05 -14.28 12.81
C HIS A 13 11.75 -15.08 12.76
N LEU A 14 10.65 -14.41 12.41
CA LEU A 14 9.40 -15.08 12.11
C LEU A 14 9.51 -15.74 10.73
N GLN A 15 9.55 -17.07 10.69
CA GLN A 15 9.70 -17.82 9.43
C GLN A 15 8.46 -17.62 8.55
N GLY A 16 8.65 -17.11 7.34
CA GLY A 16 7.54 -16.73 6.43
C GLY A 16 6.93 -15.35 6.72
N GLY A 17 7.38 -14.66 7.78
CA GLY A 17 6.95 -13.31 8.10
C GLY A 17 5.50 -13.21 8.57
N ILE A 18 4.99 -11.97 8.58
CA ILE A 18 3.67 -11.65 9.14
C ILE A 18 2.53 -12.28 8.33
N LEU A 19 2.61 -12.29 6.99
CA LEU A 19 1.53 -12.84 6.16
C LEU A 19 1.31 -14.34 6.41
N LYS A 20 2.39 -15.11 6.56
CA LYS A 20 2.29 -16.52 6.93
C LYS A 20 1.69 -16.71 8.32
N TYR A 21 2.05 -15.84 9.27
CA TYR A 21 1.47 -15.85 10.61
C TYR A 21 -0.05 -15.56 10.59
N LEU A 22 -0.49 -14.58 9.80
CA LEU A 22 -1.90 -14.24 9.62
C LEU A 22 -2.71 -15.32 8.88
N GLU A 23 -2.03 -16.18 8.12
CA GLU A 23 -2.63 -17.33 7.41
C GLU A 23 -2.76 -18.55 8.33
N GLU A 24 -1.76 -18.83 9.17
CA GLU A 24 -1.70 -20.06 9.97
C GLU A 24 -2.33 -19.91 11.37
N VAL A 25 -2.33 -18.71 11.95
CA VAL A 25 -2.83 -18.45 13.31
C VAL A 25 -4.23 -17.87 13.26
N LYS A 26 -5.17 -18.48 14.00
CA LYS A 26 -6.54 -17.99 14.10
C LYS A 26 -6.59 -16.62 14.77
N GLU A 27 -7.55 -15.80 14.37
CA GLU A 27 -7.68 -14.41 14.84
C GLU A 27 -7.86 -14.32 16.36
N ASP A 28 -8.60 -15.25 16.98
CA ASP A 28 -8.84 -15.31 18.43
C ASP A 28 -7.62 -15.72 19.26
N GLU A 29 -6.64 -16.36 18.62
CA GLU A 29 -5.34 -16.75 19.21
C GLU A 29 -4.21 -15.80 18.80
N SER A 30 -4.50 -14.82 17.95
CA SER A 30 -3.51 -13.97 17.33
C SER A 30 -3.02 -12.87 18.25
N LEU A 31 -1.72 -12.58 18.20
CA LEU A 31 -1.09 -11.44 18.85
C LEU A 31 -0.93 -10.24 17.90
N TRP A 32 -1.46 -10.34 16.68
CA TRP A 32 -1.39 -9.26 15.69
C TRP A 32 -2.48 -8.21 15.93
N GLU A 33 -2.10 -6.94 15.90
CA GLU A 33 -3.01 -5.81 16.05
C GLU A 33 -2.98 -4.91 14.81
N GLY A 34 -4.16 -4.54 14.30
CA GLY A 34 -4.30 -3.67 13.13
C GLY A 34 -4.14 -4.41 11.80
N GLU A 35 -3.56 -3.74 10.81
CA GLU A 35 -3.46 -4.24 9.43
C GLU A 35 -1.99 -4.36 9.01
N CYS A 36 -1.66 -5.40 8.24
CA CYS A 36 -0.32 -5.63 7.72
C CYS A 36 -0.11 -4.87 6.41
N PHE A 37 0.80 -3.90 6.40
CA PHE A 37 1.16 -3.18 5.19
C PHE A 37 1.73 -4.12 4.12
N VAL A 38 1.30 -3.94 2.87
CA VAL A 38 1.78 -4.70 1.70
C VAL A 38 2.27 -3.74 0.62
N PHE A 39 3.26 -4.17 -0.16
CA PHE A 39 3.94 -3.34 -1.16
C PHE A 39 3.26 -3.39 -2.53
N ASP A 40 1.93 -3.33 -2.55
CA ASP A 40 1.11 -3.30 -3.75
C ASP A 40 -0.12 -2.39 -3.55
N ASP A 41 -1.00 -2.33 -4.54
CA ASP A 41 -2.15 -1.43 -4.57
C ASP A 41 -3.16 -1.69 -3.44
N ARG A 42 -3.09 -2.83 -2.74
CA ARG A 42 -3.95 -3.13 -1.58
C ARG A 42 -3.59 -2.33 -0.34
N VAL A 43 -2.36 -1.82 -0.26
CA VAL A 43 -1.81 -1.01 0.84
C VAL A 43 -1.68 -1.77 2.16
N ALA A 44 -2.74 -2.40 2.65
CA ALA A 44 -2.72 -3.23 3.84
C ALA A 44 -3.69 -4.41 3.72
N VAL A 45 -3.44 -5.46 4.50
CA VAL A 45 -4.32 -6.63 4.63
C VAL A 45 -4.57 -6.97 6.09
N LYS A 46 -5.71 -7.59 6.37
CA LYS A 46 -6.10 -8.11 7.69
C LYS A 46 -5.79 -9.62 7.79
N HIS A 47 -6.26 -10.26 8.86
CA HIS A 47 -6.38 -11.73 8.92
C HIS A 47 -7.10 -12.27 7.69
N ASN A 48 -6.79 -13.52 7.34
CA ASN A 48 -7.25 -14.16 6.10
C ASN A 48 -6.84 -13.43 4.81
N LEU A 49 -5.87 -12.51 4.89
CA LEU A 49 -5.39 -11.70 3.77
C LEU A 49 -6.48 -10.82 3.11
N GLU A 50 -7.53 -10.51 3.87
CA GLU A 50 -8.59 -9.61 3.42
C GLU A 50 -8.07 -8.18 3.24
N LEU A 51 -8.68 -7.43 2.33
CA LEU A 51 -8.30 -6.05 2.05
C LEU A 51 -8.49 -5.16 3.30
N GLY A 52 -7.45 -4.39 3.63
CA GLY A 52 -7.47 -3.40 4.69
C GLY A 52 -8.34 -2.19 4.37
N LYS A 53 -8.50 -1.29 5.35
CA LYS A 53 -9.26 -0.04 5.17
C LYS A 53 -8.42 1.13 4.64
N TYR A 54 -7.11 0.96 4.56
CA TYR A 54 -6.21 2.02 4.13
C TYR A 54 -6.09 2.09 2.61
N ASP A 55 -6.13 3.30 2.08
CA ASP A 55 -5.65 3.65 0.75
C ASP A 55 -4.27 4.31 0.88
N GLN A 56 -3.61 4.64 -0.22
CA GLN A 56 -2.29 5.27 -0.23
C GLN A 56 -2.36 6.68 -0.79
N CYS A 57 -1.79 7.64 -0.06
CA CYS A 57 -1.53 8.96 -0.64
C CYS A 57 -0.45 8.85 -1.72
N HIS A 58 -0.80 9.05 -2.99
CA HIS A 58 0.15 8.98 -4.10
C HIS A 58 1.20 10.11 -4.13
N ALA A 59 1.13 11.09 -3.22
CA ALA A 59 2.15 12.13 -3.08
C ALA A 59 3.24 11.78 -2.06
N CYS A 60 2.87 11.21 -0.91
CA CYS A 60 3.80 10.92 0.18
C CYS A 60 3.97 9.42 0.50
N ARG A 61 3.18 8.55 -0.14
CA ARG A 61 3.15 7.09 0.03
C ARG A 61 2.76 6.60 1.42
N PHE A 62 2.22 7.49 2.28
CA PHE A 62 1.63 7.07 3.54
C PHE A 62 0.23 6.50 3.35
N PRO A 63 -0.15 5.48 4.15
CA PRO A 63 -1.53 5.05 4.28
C PRO A 63 -2.44 6.22 4.71
N ILE A 64 -3.64 6.26 4.17
CA ILE A 64 -4.70 7.22 4.49
C ILE A 64 -6.03 6.47 4.59
N THR A 65 -6.91 6.90 5.47
CA THR A 65 -8.27 6.34 5.58
C THR A 65 -9.24 7.09 4.66
N ASP A 66 -10.51 6.67 4.63
CA ASP A 66 -11.54 7.42 3.92
C ASP A 66 -11.84 8.77 4.60
N GLU A 67 -11.75 8.84 5.93
CA GLU A 67 -11.90 10.11 6.67
C GLU A 67 -10.79 11.11 6.31
N ASP A 68 -9.55 10.64 6.09
CA ASP A 68 -8.47 11.50 5.61
C ASP A 68 -8.76 12.12 4.23
N LYS A 69 -9.56 11.44 3.39
CA LYS A 69 -9.93 11.90 2.05
C LYS A 69 -10.98 13.02 2.08
N GLU A 70 -11.72 13.16 3.17
CA GLU A 70 -12.71 14.22 3.36
C GLU A 70 -12.09 15.53 3.85
N HIS A 71 -10.84 15.50 4.32
CA HIS A 71 -10.18 16.67 4.88
C HIS A 71 -9.91 17.74 3.80
N PRO A 72 -10.02 19.06 4.11
CA PRO A 72 -9.78 20.16 3.15
C PRO A 72 -8.39 20.25 2.50
N HIS A 73 -7.46 19.37 2.89
CA HIS A 73 -6.08 19.34 2.39
C HIS A 73 -5.80 18.06 1.60
N TYR A 74 -6.79 17.19 1.48
CA TYR A 74 -6.75 16.08 0.58
C TYR A 74 -7.01 16.56 -0.84
N GLU A 75 -6.10 16.17 -1.73
CA GLU A 75 -6.29 16.31 -3.16
C GLU A 75 -5.81 15.00 -3.77
N LYS A 76 -6.73 14.24 -4.39
CA LYS A 76 -6.42 12.93 -4.95
C LYS A 76 -5.19 13.02 -5.85
N GLY A 77 -4.24 12.12 -5.61
CA GLY A 77 -2.99 12.09 -6.36
C GLY A 77 -1.92 13.09 -5.93
N ALA A 78 -2.26 14.18 -5.23
CA ALA A 78 -1.40 15.35 -5.04
C ALA A 78 -1.07 15.70 -3.57
N SER A 79 -2.00 15.52 -2.63
CA SER A 79 -1.76 15.75 -1.20
C SER A 79 -2.74 15.02 -0.28
N CYS A 80 -2.34 14.88 0.98
CA CYS A 80 -3.19 14.45 2.09
C CYS A 80 -2.94 15.35 3.32
N PRO A 81 -3.74 15.24 4.40
CA PRO A 81 -3.58 16.06 5.61
C PRO A 81 -2.15 16.02 6.18
N ARG A 82 -1.50 14.86 6.09
CA ARG A 82 -0.13 14.65 6.58
C ARG A 82 0.94 15.36 5.77
N CYS A 83 0.76 15.50 4.46
CA CYS A 83 1.82 15.99 3.56
C CYS A 83 1.53 17.32 2.89
N TYR A 84 0.35 17.89 3.12
CA TYR A 84 0.03 19.24 2.70
C TYR A 84 1.10 20.22 3.19
N GLY A 85 1.51 21.14 2.31
CA GLY A 85 2.58 22.11 2.57
C GLY A 85 4.01 21.54 2.65
N LYS A 86 4.22 20.22 2.66
CA LYS A 86 5.57 19.61 2.73
C LYS A 86 6.25 19.45 1.37
N LYS A 87 5.51 19.56 0.27
CA LYS A 87 6.00 19.41 -1.11
C LYS A 87 6.03 20.78 -1.77
N ASN A 88 7.05 21.01 -2.59
CA ASN A 88 7.14 22.26 -3.34
C ASN A 88 6.15 22.27 -4.52
N SER A 89 5.89 23.46 -5.07
CA SER A 89 4.91 23.65 -6.15
C SER A 89 5.19 22.78 -7.37
N SER A 90 6.45 22.64 -7.78
CA SER A 90 6.85 21.80 -8.92
C SER A 90 6.54 20.31 -8.67
N GLN A 91 6.81 19.81 -7.47
CA GLN A 91 6.45 18.44 -7.08
C GLN A 91 4.94 18.22 -7.11
N VAL A 92 4.17 19.13 -6.52
CA VAL A 92 2.71 19.04 -6.50
C VAL A 92 2.13 19.05 -7.91
N SER A 93 2.61 19.94 -8.79
CA SER A 93 2.19 19.98 -10.20
C SER A 93 2.47 18.67 -10.93
N ARG A 94 3.63 18.05 -10.71
CA ARG A 94 3.96 16.73 -11.30
C ARG A 94 3.03 15.62 -10.80
N TYR A 95 2.67 15.65 -9.52
CA TYR A 95 1.77 14.66 -8.94
C TYR A 95 0.35 14.79 -9.49
N ARG A 96 -0.15 16.01 -9.62
CA ARG A 96 -1.44 16.32 -10.28
C ARG A 96 -1.46 15.87 -11.72
N GLU A 97 -0.39 16.13 -12.47
CA GLU A 97 -0.31 15.71 -13.87
C GLU A 97 -0.31 14.18 -13.99
N ARG A 98 0.43 13.47 -13.14
CA ARG A 98 0.37 12.00 -13.09
C ARG A 98 -1.05 11.51 -12.81
N GLU A 99 -1.73 12.05 -11.80
CA GLU A 99 -3.12 11.67 -11.49
C GLU A 99 -4.05 11.93 -12.68
N LYS A 100 -3.92 13.08 -13.33
CA LYS A 100 -4.67 13.41 -14.55
C LYS A 100 -4.44 12.38 -15.66
N GLN A 101 -3.20 11.98 -15.92
CA GLN A 101 -2.89 10.96 -16.93
C GLN A 101 -3.48 9.58 -16.57
N VAL A 102 -3.49 9.21 -15.29
CA VAL A 102 -4.16 7.99 -14.80
C VAL A 102 -5.68 8.07 -15.05
N GLN A 103 -6.33 9.18 -14.71
CA GLN A 103 -7.78 9.33 -14.90
C GLN A 103 -8.17 9.35 -16.38
N LEU A 104 -7.35 9.99 -17.24
CA LEU A 104 -7.55 9.99 -18.69
C LEU A 104 -7.38 8.60 -19.30
N ALA A 105 -6.41 7.81 -18.85
CA ALA A 105 -6.27 6.43 -19.31
C ALA A 105 -7.49 5.59 -18.91
N LYS A 106 -7.94 5.71 -17.65
CA LYS A 106 -9.14 5.04 -17.14
C LYS A 106 -10.39 5.40 -17.94
N SER A 107 -10.59 6.68 -18.28
CA SER A 107 -11.76 7.10 -19.07
C SER A 107 -11.73 6.59 -20.52
N ARG A 108 -10.54 6.34 -21.07
CA ARG A 108 -10.37 5.70 -22.38
C ARG A 108 -10.42 4.16 -22.33
N GLY A 109 -10.48 3.57 -21.14
CA GLY A 109 -10.35 2.11 -20.98
C GLY A 109 -8.94 1.59 -21.30
N GLU A 110 -7.96 2.49 -21.34
CA GLU A 110 -6.56 2.17 -21.57
C GLU A 110 -5.85 1.89 -20.26
N SER A 111 -4.84 1.02 -20.34
CA SER A 111 -3.90 0.83 -19.23
C SER A 111 -2.95 2.00 -19.12
N HIS A 112 -2.73 2.47 -17.89
CA HIS A 112 -1.67 3.40 -17.57
C HIS A 112 -0.39 2.65 -17.16
N ILE A 113 0.73 3.36 -17.10
CA ILE A 113 2.06 2.80 -16.77
C ILE A 113 1.98 1.99 -15.48
N GLY A 114 2.30 0.69 -15.55
CA GLY A 114 2.28 -0.25 -14.42
C GLY A 114 1.09 -1.22 -14.39
N ASP A 115 0.01 -0.94 -15.12
CA ASP A 115 -1.21 -1.77 -15.11
C ASP A 115 -1.02 -3.15 -15.77
N ASP A 116 0.07 -3.36 -16.52
CA ASP A 116 0.38 -4.66 -17.12
C ASP A 116 0.65 -5.74 -16.06
N ALA A 117 1.19 -5.36 -14.89
CA ALA A 117 1.36 -6.29 -13.77
C ALA A 117 0.00 -6.76 -13.22
N ASN A 118 -0.97 -5.85 -13.11
CA ASN A 118 -2.32 -6.16 -12.65
C ASN A 118 -3.07 -7.08 -13.64
N LYS A 119 -2.86 -6.90 -14.95
CA LYS A 119 -3.38 -7.85 -15.96
C LYS A 119 -2.77 -9.25 -15.83
N VAL A 120 -1.47 -9.34 -15.53
CA VAL A 120 -0.78 -10.62 -15.33
C VAL A 120 -1.30 -11.33 -14.08
N ILE A 121 -1.49 -10.62 -12.97
CA ILE A 121 -2.03 -11.16 -11.72
C ILE A 121 -3.49 -11.61 -11.91
N ALA A 122 -4.34 -10.78 -12.52
CA ALA A 122 -5.73 -11.13 -12.81
C ALA A 122 -5.82 -12.36 -13.73
N LYS A 123 -4.91 -12.49 -14.69
CA LYS A 123 -4.78 -13.70 -15.51
C LYS A 123 -4.44 -14.91 -14.64
N TYR A 124 -3.45 -14.81 -13.75
CA TYR A 124 -3.03 -15.91 -12.89
C TYR A 124 -4.12 -16.38 -11.91
N ASN A 125 -4.84 -15.45 -11.29
CA ASN A 125 -5.94 -15.75 -10.35
C ASN A 125 -7.20 -16.30 -11.04
N LYS A 126 -7.34 -16.17 -12.35
CA LYS A 126 -8.44 -16.79 -13.12
C LYS A 126 -8.21 -18.27 -13.39
N TYR A 127 -6.97 -18.75 -13.29
CA TYR A 127 -6.58 -20.13 -13.60
C TYR A 127 -6.17 -20.96 -12.38
N ASN A 128 -6.32 -20.40 -11.18
CA ASN A 128 -6.21 -21.08 -9.89
C ASN A 128 -7.54 -20.92 -9.14
#